data_AF-A0A2M6ZV85-F1
#
_entry.id   AF-A0A2M6ZV85-F1
#
_cell.length_a   1.000
_cell.length_b   1.000
_cell.length_c   1.000
_cell.angle_alpha   90.00
_cell.angle_beta   90.00
_cell.angle_gamma   90.00
#
_symmetry.space_group_name_H-M   'P 1'
#
loop_
_entity.id
_entity.type
_entity.pdbx_description
1 polymer ?
#
loop_
_entity_poly.entity_id
_entity_poly.type
_entity_poly.pdbx_seq_one_letter_code
_entity_poly.pdbx_strand_id
1 'polypeptide(L)'
;IDYLQENNLYDKVEVAGICCTALETTRYSDRAKIVGPLSRQLFFIRSGIADVIMTDEQCIRTDMPIEAGKVDSRVIACLDKAMYGLEDATEWDTEETVKQMVEDKKHFAILDPKKAAEVAAKVAMEIAPQRRKEWITEEEATELAKKCTQCDMCERVCPNLLGLGKAMKDISEGNLDEPQKLFNKCIGCGKCDQECPQHIPILRVMQVVASKETWKIRAGRGPIMDTEIRNVGAPITLGTIPGVIAFVGCSNYPDIEDVADMVDEFARRKYIVVLTGCAAMVAGMKKDKDGKTVYEKYPPDFDAGGVVNVGSCVSNAHITGAAIKIANIFAALPLRANYEVMADYVLNRVGAVGVAWGAMSQKAASIGTGCNRLGIPVILGPHSAKYRRLYLSRKEEDDWRVMDARKREIVDTGEPSPEHLAYVCETKEKAMVMIPKLCIRKNDTPQGRAIKLNHYISLYKKYMGGGLPEDLHLFVRRDADIPLVYKKEARVYLKEIGWQPKEPVGLPTFIGTYSTKVPLDAVIH
;
A
#
# COMPACT_ATOMS: atom_id res chain seq x y z
N ILE A 1 5.50 19.05 17.92
CA ILE A 1 4.60 18.55 19.00
C ILE A 1 5.10 19.09 20.34
N ASP A 2 6.35 18.82 20.71
CA ASP A 2 6.96 19.26 21.98
C ASP A 2 6.75 20.76 22.26
N TYR A 3 7.06 21.64 21.29
CA TYR A 3 6.82 23.07 21.42
C TYR A 3 5.36 23.41 21.80
N LEU A 4 4.38 22.70 21.23
CA LEU A 4 2.96 22.92 21.57
C LEU A 4 2.63 22.46 22.99
N GLN A 5 3.27 21.40 23.48
CA GLN A 5 3.08 20.90 24.84
C GLN A 5 3.73 21.83 25.85
N GLU A 6 4.98 22.21 25.62
CA GLU A 6 5.77 23.11 26.49
C GLU A 6 5.13 24.49 26.63
N ASN A 7 4.37 24.95 25.61
CA ASN A 7 3.73 26.27 25.60
C ASN A 7 2.21 26.24 25.81
N ASN A 8 1.62 25.12 26.24
CA ASN A 8 0.17 24.98 26.46
C ASN A 8 -0.69 25.33 25.22
N LEU A 9 -0.18 25.01 24.03
CA LEU A 9 -0.85 25.21 22.74
C LEU A 9 -1.39 23.91 22.15
N TYR A 10 -1.15 22.76 22.80
CA TYR A 10 -1.56 21.43 22.32
C TYR A 10 -3.08 21.28 22.15
N ASP A 11 -3.88 22.07 22.90
CA ASP A 11 -5.34 22.18 22.75
C ASP A 11 -5.82 23.21 21.74
N LYS A 12 -4.93 24.10 21.28
CA LYS A 12 -5.27 25.25 20.44
C LYS A 12 -4.88 25.05 18.98
N VAL A 13 -3.91 24.19 18.72
CA VAL A 13 -3.36 23.94 17.38
C VAL A 13 -3.62 22.48 17.00
N GLU A 14 -4.27 22.26 15.85
CA GLU A 14 -4.38 20.94 15.26
C GLU A 14 -3.14 20.63 14.41
N VAL A 15 -2.47 19.51 14.72
CA VAL A 15 -1.37 19.00 13.90
C VAL A 15 -1.87 17.81 13.10
N ALA A 16 -1.81 17.91 11.78
CA ALA A 16 -2.19 16.83 10.88
C ALA A 16 -1.11 16.58 9.84
N GLY A 17 -0.88 15.32 9.50
CA GLY A 17 0.13 14.92 8.51
C GLY A 17 -0.46 14.34 7.24
N ILE A 18 0.36 14.36 6.19
CA ILE A 18 0.13 13.66 4.91
C ILE A 18 1.32 12.73 4.68
N CYS A 19 1.11 11.59 4.01
CA CYS A 19 2.17 10.61 3.75
C CYS A 19 2.81 10.03 5.04
N CYS A 20 4.05 9.55 4.96
CA CYS A 20 4.69 8.79 6.04
C CYS A 20 4.81 9.55 7.35
N THR A 21 5.09 10.85 7.31
CA THR A 21 5.22 11.67 8.51
C THR A 21 3.93 11.71 9.34
N ALA A 22 2.77 11.57 8.70
CA ALA A 22 1.48 11.45 9.39
C ALA A 22 1.40 10.19 10.27
N LEU A 23 1.95 9.08 9.80
CA LEU A 23 1.98 7.82 10.55
C LEU A 23 3.00 7.88 11.68
N GLU A 24 4.14 8.54 11.48
CA GLU A 24 5.14 8.71 12.53
C GLU A 24 4.68 9.68 13.61
N THR A 25 4.04 10.78 13.23
CA THR A 25 3.53 11.77 14.18
C THR A 25 2.42 11.17 15.04
N THR A 26 1.53 10.35 14.47
CA THR A 26 0.48 9.65 15.23
C THR A 26 0.97 8.44 16.03
N ARG A 27 2.22 8.01 15.85
CA ARG A 27 2.89 7.09 16.79
C ARG A 27 3.44 7.83 18.01
N TYR A 28 3.79 9.11 17.85
CA TYR A 28 4.33 9.95 18.91
C TYR A 28 3.24 10.68 19.71
N SER A 29 2.16 11.08 19.05
CA SER A 29 1.10 11.92 19.60
C SER A 29 -0.29 11.33 19.28
N ASP A 30 -1.11 11.17 20.31
CA ASP A 30 -2.48 10.69 20.25
C ASP A 30 -3.50 11.72 19.72
N ARG A 31 -3.10 13.01 19.68
CA ARG A 31 -3.92 14.10 19.14
C ARG A 31 -3.59 14.49 17.71
N ALA A 32 -2.43 14.05 17.21
CA ALA A 32 -2.10 14.27 15.82
C ALA A 32 -3.11 13.53 14.93
N LYS A 33 -3.45 14.15 13.79
CA LYS A 33 -4.41 13.59 12.83
C LYS A 33 -3.71 13.19 11.53
N ILE A 34 -4.34 12.30 10.79
CA ILE A 34 -3.90 11.91 9.46
C ILE A 34 -4.88 12.52 8.47
N VAL A 35 -4.39 13.40 7.61
CA VAL A 35 -5.15 13.94 6.48
C VAL A 35 -5.35 12.85 5.44
N GLY A 36 -4.29 12.10 5.12
CA GLY A 36 -4.38 10.97 4.20
C GLY A 36 -3.13 10.72 3.35
N PRO A 37 -3.29 9.93 2.27
CA PRO A 37 -2.19 9.56 1.39
C PRO A 37 -1.75 10.72 0.47
N LEU A 38 -0.66 10.51 -0.29
CA LEU A 38 -0.15 11.50 -1.24
C LEU A 38 -1.20 12.01 -2.23
N SER A 39 -2.12 11.15 -2.67
CA SER A 39 -3.18 11.51 -3.62
C SER A 39 -4.13 12.58 -3.11
N ARG A 40 -4.14 12.86 -1.81
CA ARG A 40 -4.93 13.92 -1.18
C ARG A 40 -4.12 15.19 -0.90
N GLN A 41 -2.81 15.20 -1.18
CA GLN A 41 -1.92 16.31 -0.84
C GLN A 41 -2.36 17.64 -1.46
N LEU A 42 -2.42 17.73 -2.79
CA LEU A 42 -2.79 18.98 -3.45
C LEU A 42 -4.22 19.41 -3.13
N PHE A 43 -5.15 18.45 -3.08
CA PHE A 43 -6.55 18.74 -2.73
C PHE A 43 -6.65 19.39 -1.35
N PHE A 44 -5.97 18.82 -0.35
CA PHE A 44 -5.96 19.37 1.00
C PHE A 44 -5.28 20.74 1.06
N ILE A 45 -4.15 20.94 0.36
CA ILE A 45 -3.49 22.25 0.29
C ILE A 45 -4.46 23.29 -0.31
N ARG A 46 -5.04 23.00 -1.47
CA ARG A 46 -5.97 23.92 -2.16
C ARG A 46 -7.30 24.13 -1.43
N SER A 47 -7.62 23.29 -0.45
CA SER A 47 -8.76 23.52 0.44
C SER A 47 -8.56 24.77 1.33
N GLY A 48 -7.31 25.17 1.57
CA GLY A 48 -6.98 26.30 2.42
C GLY A 48 -7.15 26.03 3.92
N ILE A 49 -7.51 24.80 4.32
CA ILE A 49 -7.68 24.44 5.74
C ILE A 49 -6.38 24.61 6.53
N ALA A 50 -5.23 24.29 5.94
CA ALA A 50 -3.94 24.43 6.61
C ALA A 50 -3.53 25.91 6.70
N ASP A 51 -3.30 26.42 7.91
CA ASP A 51 -2.71 27.74 8.14
C ASP A 51 -1.22 27.74 7.76
N VAL A 52 -0.47 26.81 8.35
CA VAL A 52 0.95 26.61 8.07
C VAL A 52 1.19 25.20 7.57
N ILE A 53 1.96 25.09 6.49
CA ILE A 53 2.39 23.84 5.88
C ILE A 53 3.89 23.70 6.13
N MET A 54 4.26 22.71 6.92
CA MET A 54 5.65 22.32 7.11
C MET A 54 5.98 21.18 6.16
N THR A 55 7.10 21.30 5.46
CA THR A 55 7.56 20.28 4.51
C THR A 55 8.90 19.71 4.95
N ASP A 56 9.02 18.39 4.84
CA ASP A 56 10.22 17.62 5.13
C ASP A 56 10.90 17.19 3.82
N GLU A 57 10.83 15.91 3.46
CA GLU A 57 11.46 15.34 2.28
C GLU A 57 10.63 14.19 1.72
N GLN A 58 10.82 13.94 0.41
CA GLN A 58 10.27 12.79 -0.33
C GLN A 58 8.74 12.75 -0.42
N CYS A 59 8.21 12.52 -1.63
CA CYS A 59 6.76 12.50 -1.86
C CYS A 59 6.07 13.82 -1.45
N ILE A 60 6.78 14.93 -1.64
CA ILE A 60 6.25 16.29 -1.51
C ILE A 60 6.21 16.92 -2.89
N ARG A 61 5.18 17.71 -3.16
CA ARG A 61 5.08 18.47 -4.40
C ARG A 61 6.13 19.57 -4.46
N THR A 62 6.60 19.86 -5.67
CA THR A 62 7.61 20.89 -5.95
C THR A 62 7.02 22.29 -6.07
N ASP A 63 5.70 22.40 -6.26
CA ASP A 63 4.95 23.66 -6.37
C ASP A 63 4.27 24.06 -5.05
N MET A 64 4.72 23.51 -3.91
CA MET A 64 4.11 23.73 -2.58
C MET A 64 3.93 25.22 -2.23
N PRO A 65 4.94 26.10 -2.35
CA PRO A 65 4.78 27.51 -1.98
C PRO A 65 3.79 28.24 -2.89
N ILE A 66 3.78 27.89 -4.18
CA ILE A 66 2.88 28.50 -5.18
C ILE A 66 1.42 28.14 -4.86
N GLU A 67 1.14 26.87 -4.58
CA GLU A 67 -0.22 26.40 -4.31
C GLU A 67 -0.72 26.84 -2.93
N ALA A 68 0.16 26.90 -1.93
CA ALA A 68 -0.14 27.44 -0.61
C ALA A 68 -0.46 28.94 -0.65
N GLY A 69 0.32 29.72 -1.40
CA GLY A 69 0.11 31.18 -1.56
C GLY A 69 -1.25 31.52 -2.16
N LYS A 70 -1.76 30.73 -3.11
CA LYS A 70 -3.10 30.90 -3.71
C LYS A 70 -4.24 30.81 -2.69
N VAL A 71 -4.01 30.13 -1.57
CA VAL A 71 -4.99 29.97 -0.48
C VAL A 71 -4.59 30.70 0.79
N ASP A 72 -3.60 31.58 0.71
CA ASP A 72 -3.08 32.37 1.81
C ASP A 72 -2.50 31.53 2.97
N SER A 73 -2.10 30.28 2.72
CA SER A 73 -1.34 29.47 3.69
C SER A 73 0.12 29.93 3.73
N ARG A 74 0.87 29.54 4.76
CA ARG A 74 2.33 29.75 4.83
C ARG A 74 3.08 28.44 4.72
N VAL A 75 4.28 28.49 4.14
CA VAL A 75 5.14 27.32 3.97
C VAL A 75 6.44 27.51 4.73
N ILE A 76 6.84 26.46 5.44
CA ILE A 76 8.17 26.31 6.04
C ILE A 76 8.82 25.06 5.46
N ALA A 77 9.90 25.25 4.70
CA ALA A 77 10.76 24.15 4.26
C ALA A 77 11.75 23.80 5.38
N CYS A 78 11.64 22.60 5.93
CA CYS A 78 12.35 22.22 7.16
C CYS A 78 13.67 21.48 6.90
N LEU A 79 13.99 21.16 5.64
CA LEU A 79 15.17 20.39 5.26
C LEU A 79 15.82 20.95 3.98
N ASP A 80 17.14 20.83 3.93
CA ASP A 80 17.99 21.23 2.80
C ASP A 80 17.67 20.49 1.50
N LYS A 81 17.08 19.29 1.58
CA LYS A 81 16.70 18.48 0.41
C LYS A 81 15.58 19.10 -0.42
N ALA A 82 14.77 20.00 0.14
CA ALA A 82 13.63 20.60 -0.55
C ALA A 82 13.30 22.01 -0.04
N MET A 83 14.13 22.99 -0.40
CA MET A 83 13.95 24.38 0.03
C MET A 83 13.07 25.22 -0.91
N TYR A 84 12.68 24.71 -2.08
CA TYR A 84 11.85 25.41 -3.09
C TYR A 84 12.37 26.77 -3.57
N GLY A 85 13.66 27.08 -3.36
CA GLY A 85 14.23 28.40 -3.62
C GLY A 85 13.77 29.48 -2.62
N LEU A 86 13.24 29.08 -1.46
CA LEU A 86 12.88 29.99 -0.38
C LEU A 86 14.14 30.54 0.30
N GLU A 87 14.02 31.76 0.83
CA GLU A 87 15.06 32.37 1.64
C GLU A 87 15.27 31.56 2.93
N ASP A 88 16.53 31.34 3.29
CA ASP A 88 16.90 30.61 4.51
C ASP A 88 16.90 31.56 5.70
N ALA A 89 15.86 31.43 6.53
CA ALA A 89 15.69 32.22 7.74
C ALA A 89 16.18 31.48 8.99
N THR A 90 16.99 30.42 8.87
CA THR A 90 17.47 29.63 10.03
C THR A 90 18.16 30.50 11.07
N GLU A 91 19.01 31.44 10.65
CA GLU A 91 19.78 32.33 11.53
C GLU A 91 19.09 33.68 11.84
N TRP A 92 17.88 33.90 11.32
CA TRP A 92 17.18 35.17 11.52
C TRP A 92 16.62 35.30 12.95
N ASP A 93 16.15 36.49 13.34
CA ASP A 93 15.33 36.59 14.54
C ASP A 93 13.97 35.91 14.32
N THR A 94 13.48 35.21 15.35
CA THR A 94 12.21 34.45 15.27
C THR A 94 11.01 35.38 15.10
N GLU A 95 10.96 36.48 15.85
CA GLU A 95 9.83 37.43 15.79
C GLU A 95 9.80 38.15 14.44
N GLU A 96 10.97 38.54 13.92
CA GLU A 96 11.06 39.12 12.58
C GLU A 96 10.60 38.12 11.50
N THR A 97 10.97 36.85 11.63
CA THR A 97 10.53 35.79 10.70
C THR A 97 9.01 35.63 10.75
N VAL A 98 8.43 35.54 11.96
CA VAL A 98 6.97 35.44 12.16
C VAL A 98 6.27 36.64 11.53
N LYS A 99 6.75 37.85 11.80
CA LYS A 99 6.20 39.10 11.26
C LYS A 99 6.16 39.10 9.74
N GLN A 100 7.28 38.77 9.07
CA GLN A 100 7.32 38.73 7.61
C GLN A 100 6.42 37.62 7.03
N MET A 101 6.27 36.49 7.73
CA MET A 101 5.31 35.46 7.30
C MET A 101 3.86 35.93 7.45
N VAL A 102 3.54 36.68 8.49
CA VAL A 102 2.17 37.15 8.76
C VAL A 102 1.81 38.34 7.87
N GLU A 103 2.61 39.41 7.89
CA GLU A 103 2.34 40.69 7.22
C GLU A 103 2.65 40.62 5.71
N ASP A 104 3.87 40.22 5.35
CA ASP A 104 4.35 40.19 3.95
C ASP A 104 3.97 38.90 3.22
N LYS A 105 3.31 37.98 3.91
CA LYS A 105 2.86 36.68 3.39
C LYS A 105 4.01 35.79 2.87
N LYS A 106 5.23 36.00 3.39
CA LYS A 106 6.41 35.26 2.93
C LYS A 106 6.39 33.78 3.33
N HIS A 107 7.23 33.01 2.64
CA HIS A 107 7.52 31.62 2.92
C HIS A 107 9.03 31.49 3.12
N PHE A 108 9.46 30.62 4.04
CA PHE A 108 10.88 30.50 4.39
C PHE A 108 11.35 29.04 4.42
N ALA A 109 12.64 28.84 4.23
CA ALA A 109 13.33 27.67 4.72
C ALA A 109 13.83 27.93 6.15
N ILE A 110 13.61 26.97 7.06
CA ILE A 110 14.09 27.03 8.44
C ILE A 110 14.58 25.62 8.80
N LEU A 111 15.90 25.45 8.84
CA LEU A 111 16.55 24.14 8.96
C LEU A 111 16.76 23.71 10.41
N ASP A 112 16.67 24.63 11.38
CA ASP A 112 16.60 24.28 12.80
C ASP A 112 15.18 23.82 13.18
N PRO A 113 14.98 22.56 13.59
CA PRO A 113 13.64 22.02 13.84
C PRO A 113 12.90 22.68 15.01
N LYS A 114 13.62 23.20 16.02
CA LYS A 114 12.99 23.83 17.18
C LYS A 114 12.42 25.19 16.80
N LYS A 115 13.22 26.00 16.11
CA LYS A 115 12.80 27.29 15.56
C LYS A 115 11.70 27.11 14.53
N ALA A 116 11.81 26.13 13.63
CA ALA A 116 10.75 25.84 12.65
C ALA A 116 9.42 25.53 13.33
N ALA A 117 9.43 24.74 14.41
CA ALA A 117 8.23 24.42 15.19
C ALA A 117 7.66 25.64 15.93
N GLU A 118 8.52 26.47 16.51
CA GLU A 118 8.13 27.73 17.16
C GLU A 118 7.47 28.70 16.18
N VAL A 119 8.15 28.99 15.06
CA VAL A 119 7.64 29.87 14.00
C VAL A 119 6.31 29.33 13.45
N ALA A 120 6.23 28.02 13.16
CA ALA A 120 5.01 27.41 12.66
C ALA A 120 3.82 27.62 13.61
N ALA A 121 4.03 27.41 14.91
CA ALA A 121 2.99 27.55 15.92
C ALA A 121 2.56 29.02 16.09
N LYS A 122 3.51 29.96 16.16
CA LYS A 122 3.22 31.40 16.28
C LYS A 122 2.46 31.92 15.06
N VAL A 123 2.97 31.65 13.86
CA VAL A 123 2.31 32.05 12.59
C VAL A 123 0.91 31.46 12.50
N ALA A 124 0.72 30.18 12.80
CA ALA A 124 -0.60 29.55 12.74
C ALA A 124 -1.62 30.24 13.67
N MET A 125 -1.22 30.55 14.91
CA MET A 125 -2.09 31.24 15.87
C MET A 125 -2.50 32.65 15.43
N GLU A 126 -1.64 33.36 14.71
CA GLU A 126 -1.91 34.72 14.24
C GLU A 126 -2.79 34.77 12.99
N ILE A 127 -2.58 33.86 12.02
CA ILE A 127 -3.30 33.91 10.74
C ILE A 127 -4.65 33.16 10.77
N ALA A 128 -4.79 32.14 11.62
CA ALA A 128 -6.01 31.31 11.66
C ALA A 128 -7.32 32.09 11.86
N PRO A 129 -7.39 33.11 12.75
CA PRO A 129 -8.62 33.88 12.95
C PRO A 129 -9.10 34.63 11.70
N GLN A 130 -8.17 35.08 10.85
CA GLN A 130 -8.47 35.89 9.67
C GLN A 130 -8.72 35.06 8.42
N ARG A 131 -8.16 33.85 8.33
CA ARG A 131 -8.23 33.02 7.12
C ARG A 131 -9.53 32.25 6.95
N ARG A 132 -10.03 31.62 8.02
CA ARG A 132 -11.21 30.71 8.09
C ARG A 132 -11.83 30.39 6.72
N LYS A 133 -11.13 29.59 5.91
CA LYS A 133 -11.58 29.26 4.55
C LYS A 133 -12.69 28.23 4.59
N GLU A 134 -13.79 28.55 3.93
CA GLU A 134 -14.87 27.61 3.68
C GLU A 134 -14.71 26.95 2.31
N TRP A 135 -15.21 25.72 2.18
CA TRP A 135 -15.28 25.05 0.89
C TRP A 135 -16.38 25.66 0.04
N ILE A 136 -16.23 25.51 -1.27
CA ILE A 136 -17.21 25.97 -2.27
C ILE A 136 -18.61 25.42 -1.97
N THR A 137 -19.65 26.23 -2.22
CA THR A 137 -21.05 25.77 -2.13
C THR A 137 -21.43 24.94 -3.36
N GLU A 138 -22.53 24.18 -3.28
CA GLU A 138 -23.08 23.46 -4.44
C GLU A 138 -23.44 24.40 -5.59
N GLU A 139 -23.97 25.59 -5.27
CA GLU A 139 -24.34 26.62 -6.23
C GLU A 139 -23.12 27.17 -6.96
N GLU A 140 -22.08 27.54 -6.22
CA GLU A 140 -20.81 28.02 -6.80
C GLU A 140 -20.13 26.94 -7.65
N ALA A 141 -20.16 25.68 -7.19
CA ALA A 141 -19.63 24.54 -7.96
C ALA A 141 -20.39 24.33 -9.27
N THR A 142 -21.72 24.44 -9.23
CA THR A 142 -22.61 24.35 -10.39
C THR A 142 -22.29 25.44 -11.41
N GLU A 143 -22.14 26.70 -10.98
CA GLU A 143 -21.82 27.82 -11.88
C GLU A 143 -20.44 27.69 -12.53
N LEU A 144 -19.44 27.20 -11.80
CA LEU A 144 -18.14 26.90 -12.39
C LEU A 144 -18.21 25.74 -13.39
N ALA A 145 -18.98 24.70 -13.06
CA ALA A 145 -19.12 23.50 -13.89
C ALA A 145 -19.88 23.78 -15.20
N LYS A 146 -20.85 24.70 -15.21
CA LYS A 146 -21.58 25.15 -16.42
C LYS A 146 -20.67 25.69 -17.55
N LYS A 147 -19.46 26.14 -17.21
CA LYS A 147 -18.46 26.59 -18.20
C LYS A 147 -17.84 25.44 -18.98
N CYS A 148 -18.05 24.19 -18.56
CA CYS A 148 -17.47 23.03 -19.22
C CYS A 148 -18.07 22.85 -20.62
N THR A 149 -17.20 22.77 -21.62
CA THR A 149 -17.57 22.53 -23.03
C THR A 149 -17.44 21.07 -23.45
N GLN A 150 -17.13 20.16 -22.51
CA GLN A 150 -16.87 18.74 -22.77
C GLN A 150 -15.83 18.51 -23.90
N CYS A 151 -14.75 19.31 -23.89
CA CYS A 151 -13.66 19.21 -24.87
C CYS A 151 -12.65 18.07 -24.59
N ASP A 152 -12.84 17.32 -23.51
CA ASP A 152 -12.02 16.18 -23.06
C ASP A 152 -10.53 16.44 -22.79
N MET A 153 -10.07 17.68 -22.86
CA MET A 153 -8.66 18.02 -22.57
C MET A 153 -8.24 17.57 -21.17
N CYS A 154 -9.11 17.74 -20.17
CA CYS A 154 -8.88 17.30 -18.80
C CYS A 154 -8.74 15.77 -18.67
N GLU A 155 -9.44 15.00 -19.51
CA GLU A 155 -9.40 13.53 -19.50
C GLU A 155 -8.12 13.02 -20.18
N ARG A 156 -7.74 13.62 -21.30
CA ARG A 156 -6.52 13.28 -22.06
C ARG A 156 -5.25 13.44 -21.23
N VAL A 157 -5.21 14.46 -20.37
CA VAL A 157 -4.06 14.73 -19.49
C VAL A 157 -4.17 14.03 -18.13
N CYS A 158 -5.31 13.41 -17.83
CA CYS A 158 -5.53 12.69 -16.58
C CYS A 158 -4.69 11.40 -16.57
N PRO A 159 -3.82 11.19 -15.56
CA PRO A 159 -3.03 9.95 -15.47
C PRO A 159 -3.89 8.68 -15.37
N ASN A 160 -5.13 8.81 -14.88
CA ASN A 160 -6.11 7.74 -14.71
C ASN A 160 -7.21 7.76 -15.79
N LEU A 161 -7.13 8.67 -16.79
CA LEU A 161 -8.13 8.83 -17.86
C LEU A 161 -9.57 8.93 -17.32
N LEU A 162 -9.75 9.70 -16.25
CA LEU A 162 -11.05 9.87 -15.61
C LEU A 162 -11.99 10.71 -16.48
N GLY A 163 -13.26 10.32 -16.51
CA GLY A 163 -14.36 11.01 -17.21
C GLY A 163 -14.73 12.38 -16.60
N LEU A 164 -13.77 13.30 -16.56
CA LEU A 164 -13.91 14.62 -15.93
C LEU A 164 -14.87 15.55 -16.68
N GLY A 165 -14.94 15.46 -18.00
CA GLY A 165 -15.87 16.27 -18.80
C GLY A 165 -17.32 15.92 -18.45
N LYS A 166 -17.61 14.62 -18.38
CA LYS A 166 -18.90 14.12 -17.89
C LYS A 166 -19.15 14.52 -16.43
N ALA A 167 -18.16 14.36 -15.54
CA ALA A 167 -18.36 14.74 -14.13
C ALA A 167 -18.67 16.23 -13.95
N MET A 168 -18.03 17.13 -14.71
CA MET A 168 -18.41 18.54 -14.69
C MET A 168 -19.84 18.76 -15.20
N LYS A 169 -20.25 18.04 -16.24
CA LYS A 169 -21.62 18.11 -16.77
C LYS A 169 -22.64 17.65 -15.71
N ASP A 170 -22.39 16.52 -15.06
CA ASP A 170 -23.24 15.97 -13.99
C ASP A 170 -23.35 16.98 -12.82
N ILE A 171 -22.23 17.57 -12.37
CA ILE A 171 -22.24 18.61 -11.32
C ILE A 171 -23.03 19.85 -11.77
N SER A 172 -22.92 20.28 -13.03
CA SER A 172 -23.67 21.43 -13.55
C SER A 172 -25.19 21.24 -13.56
N GLU A 173 -25.64 19.98 -13.47
CA GLU A 173 -27.05 19.57 -13.42
C GLU A 173 -27.49 19.18 -12.00
N GLY A 174 -26.62 19.31 -11.00
CA GLY A 174 -26.89 18.94 -9.61
C GLY A 174 -26.73 17.45 -9.28
N ASN A 175 -26.16 16.65 -10.19
CA ASN A 175 -25.97 15.21 -10.01
C ASN A 175 -24.58 14.93 -9.43
N LEU A 176 -24.48 14.58 -8.14
CA LEU A 176 -23.20 14.45 -7.42
C LEU A 176 -22.69 13.01 -7.22
N ASP A 177 -23.56 12.00 -7.38
CA ASP A 177 -23.25 10.60 -7.05
C ASP A 177 -22.06 10.01 -7.84
N GLU A 178 -22.05 10.17 -9.16
CA GLU A 178 -20.97 9.66 -10.01
C GLU A 178 -19.68 10.49 -9.87
N PRO A 179 -19.73 11.83 -9.82
CA PRO A 179 -18.56 12.64 -9.48
C PRO A 179 -17.90 12.27 -8.14
N GLN A 180 -18.68 11.91 -7.12
CA GLN A 180 -18.14 11.43 -5.84
C GLN A 180 -17.31 10.15 -6.00
N LYS A 181 -17.82 9.16 -6.75
CA LYS A 181 -17.07 7.94 -7.06
C LYS A 181 -15.80 8.24 -7.87
N LEU A 182 -15.88 9.18 -8.80
CA LEU A 182 -14.72 9.62 -9.59
C LEU A 182 -13.66 10.29 -8.70
N PHE A 183 -14.06 11.06 -7.69
CA PHE A 183 -13.14 11.70 -6.75
C PHE A 183 -12.32 10.68 -5.95
N ASN A 184 -12.88 9.50 -5.66
CA ASN A 184 -12.14 8.39 -5.03
C ASN A 184 -11.06 7.78 -5.93
N LYS A 185 -11.22 7.88 -7.26
CA LYS A 185 -10.23 7.46 -8.26
C LYS A 185 -9.23 8.57 -8.61
N CYS A 186 -9.50 9.80 -8.20
CA CYS A 186 -8.64 10.95 -8.47
C CYS A 186 -7.38 10.94 -7.59
N ILE A 187 -6.21 11.02 -8.23
CA ILE A 187 -4.92 11.12 -7.53
C ILE A 187 -4.53 12.56 -7.16
N GLY A 188 -5.42 13.54 -7.38
CA GLY A 188 -5.21 14.93 -6.97
C GLY A 188 -4.01 15.61 -7.62
N CYS A 189 -3.63 15.26 -8.85
CA CYS A 189 -2.39 15.79 -9.46
C CYS A 189 -2.50 17.25 -9.96
N GLY A 190 -3.70 17.75 -10.22
CA GLY A 190 -3.97 19.11 -10.70
C GLY A 190 -3.68 19.34 -12.19
N LYS A 191 -3.34 18.30 -12.97
CA LYS A 191 -3.07 18.43 -14.41
C LYS A 191 -4.30 18.86 -15.20
N CYS A 192 -5.48 18.37 -14.83
CA CYS A 192 -6.73 18.78 -15.44
C CYS A 192 -7.02 20.28 -15.25
N ASP A 193 -6.74 20.85 -14.08
CA ASP A 193 -6.87 22.29 -13.83
C ASP A 193 -5.93 23.12 -14.73
N GLN A 194 -4.70 22.64 -14.95
CA GLN A 194 -3.68 23.35 -15.75
C GLN A 194 -4.05 23.45 -17.23
N GLU A 195 -4.69 22.41 -17.75
CA GLU A 195 -4.90 22.21 -19.20
C GLU A 195 -6.35 22.51 -19.62
N CYS A 196 -7.21 22.93 -18.69
CA CYS A 196 -8.59 23.28 -18.99
C CYS A 196 -8.64 24.59 -19.80
N PRO A 197 -9.10 24.59 -21.06
CA PRO A 197 -9.16 25.82 -21.88
C PRO A 197 -10.21 26.82 -21.37
N GLN A 198 -11.13 26.37 -20.53
CA GLN A 198 -12.15 27.21 -19.88
C GLN A 198 -11.69 27.68 -18.48
N HIS A 199 -10.47 27.34 -18.07
CA HIS A 199 -9.89 27.69 -16.78
C HIS A 199 -10.77 27.30 -15.57
N ILE A 200 -11.49 26.19 -15.69
CA ILE A 200 -12.31 25.66 -14.59
C ILE A 200 -11.35 25.11 -13.52
N PRO A 201 -11.45 25.55 -12.25
CA PRO A 201 -10.64 25.01 -11.17
C PRO A 201 -11.21 23.67 -10.72
N ILE A 202 -10.99 22.61 -11.51
CA ILE A 202 -11.64 21.30 -11.34
C ILE A 202 -11.42 20.75 -9.93
N LEU A 203 -10.21 20.83 -9.34
CA LEU A 203 -10.00 20.38 -7.96
C LEU A 203 -10.78 21.18 -6.91
N ARG A 204 -11.04 22.47 -7.15
CA ARG A 204 -11.89 23.28 -6.27
C ARG A 204 -13.35 22.85 -6.41
N VAL A 205 -13.84 22.65 -7.63
CA VAL A 205 -15.21 22.15 -7.88
C VAL A 205 -15.42 20.80 -7.17
N MET A 206 -14.43 19.91 -7.22
CA MET A 206 -14.49 18.60 -6.56
C MET A 206 -14.58 18.64 -5.02
N GLN A 207 -14.43 19.80 -4.38
CA GLN A 207 -14.68 19.93 -2.94
C GLN A 207 -16.14 19.60 -2.57
N VAL A 208 -17.08 19.86 -3.48
CA VAL A 208 -18.52 19.59 -3.26
C VAL A 208 -18.81 18.10 -3.07
N VAL A 209 -17.99 17.23 -3.69
CA VAL A 209 -18.15 15.76 -3.62
C VAL A 209 -17.11 15.09 -2.74
N ALA A 210 -16.19 15.86 -2.15
CA ALA A 210 -15.21 15.33 -1.23
C ALA A 210 -15.89 14.92 0.09
N SER A 211 -15.59 13.71 0.56
CA SER A 211 -16.14 13.24 1.83
C SER A 211 -15.64 14.10 3.01
N LYS A 212 -16.57 14.49 3.88
CA LYS A 212 -16.31 15.16 5.16
C LYS A 212 -16.27 14.16 6.32
N GLU A 213 -16.33 12.86 6.03
CA GLU A 213 -16.28 11.85 7.07
C GLU A 213 -14.91 11.73 7.73
N THR A 214 -14.93 11.27 8.98
CA THR A 214 -13.74 10.83 9.69
C THR A 214 -13.64 9.32 9.69
N TRP A 215 -12.41 8.82 9.69
CA TRP A 215 -12.09 7.41 9.69
C TRP A 215 -11.08 7.08 10.78
N LYS A 216 -11.06 5.81 11.19
CA LYS A 216 -10.07 5.30 12.15
C LYS A 216 -9.02 4.47 11.44
N ILE A 217 -7.77 4.72 11.83
CA ILE A 217 -6.60 3.93 11.48
C ILE A 217 -5.89 3.59 12.78
N ARG A 218 -5.46 2.33 12.94
CA ARG A 218 -4.63 1.95 14.10
C ARG A 218 -3.23 2.54 13.94
N ALA A 219 -2.64 3.08 15.00
CA ALA A 219 -1.27 3.59 14.95
C ALA A 219 -0.28 2.51 14.48
N GLY A 220 0.82 2.94 13.85
CA GLY A 220 1.88 2.04 13.39
C GLY A 220 2.55 1.34 14.56
N ARG A 221 2.31 0.04 14.75
CA ARG A 221 2.77 -0.69 15.95
C ARG A 221 4.23 -1.14 15.90
N GLY A 222 4.91 -1.02 14.76
CA GLY A 222 6.32 -1.41 14.62
C GLY A 222 6.51 -2.92 14.42
N PRO A 223 7.62 -3.50 14.91
CA PRO A 223 7.99 -4.89 14.64
C PRO A 223 6.92 -5.91 15.04
N ILE A 224 6.83 -6.99 14.28
CA ILE A 224 6.15 -8.21 14.71
C ILE A 224 6.98 -8.84 15.84
N MET A 225 6.37 -9.26 16.94
CA MET A 225 7.09 -9.77 18.11
C MET A 225 7.49 -11.24 17.94
N ASP A 226 8.54 -11.68 18.64
CA ASP A 226 8.97 -13.08 18.58
C ASP A 226 7.94 -14.04 19.16
N THR A 227 7.13 -13.58 20.12
CA THR A 227 5.98 -14.32 20.66
C THR A 227 4.95 -14.61 19.57
N GLU A 228 4.61 -13.62 18.74
CA GLU A 228 3.73 -13.80 17.59
C GLU A 228 4.35 -14.75 16.56
N ILE A 229 5.64 -14.60 16.24
CA ILE A 229 6.33 -15.49 15.30
C ILE A 229 6.30 -16.95 15.77
N ARG A 230 6.47 -17.22 17.07
CA ARG A 230 6.37 -18.59 17.62
C ARG A 230 4.97 -19.18 17.43
N ASN A 231 3.92 -18.37 17.53
CA ASN A 231 2.54 -18.82 17.36
C ASN A 231 2.23 -19.17 15.90
N VAL A 232 2.73 -18.37 14.95
CA VAL A 232 2.34 -18.50 13.53
C VAL A 232 3.37 -19.19 12.64
N GLY A 233 4.60 -19.39 13.11
CA GLY A 233 5.71 -19.92 12.29
C GLY A 233 5.41 -21.32 11.71
N ALA A 234 4.92 -22.24 12.54
CA ALA A 234 4.48 -23.56 12.09
C ALA A 234 3.26 -23.47 11.16
N PRO A 235 2.13 -22.86 11.56
CA PRO A 235 0.95 -22.78 10.69
C PRO A 235 1.19 -22.16 9.31
N ILE A 236 2.01 -21.10 9.21
CA ILE A 236 2.37 -20.49 7.92
C ILE A 236 3.21 -21.46 7.07
N THR A 237 4.22 -22.09 7.68
CA THR A 237 5.13 -23.01 6.98
C THR A 237 4.42 -24.28 6.48
N LEU A 238 3.44 -24.76 7.25
CA LEU A 238 2.64 -25.93 6.90
C LEU A 238 1.48 -25.60 5.94
N GLY A 239 1.17 -24.31 5.79
CA GLY A 239 0.12 -23.76 4.92
C GLY A 239 -1.28 -23.74 5.55
N THR A 240 -1.44 -24.05 6.83
CA THR A 240 -2.73 -24.00 7.54
C THR A 240 -3.15 -22.57 7.88
N ILE A 241 -2.19 -21.66 8.06
CA ILE A 241 -2.41 -20.23 7.80
C ILE A 241 -2.13 -20.01 6.30
N PRO A 242 -3.11 -19.55 5.49
CA PRO A 242 -2.97 -19.49 4.04
C PRO A 242 -1.81 -18.61 3.54
N GLY A 243 -1.45 -17.59 4.31
CA GLY A 243 -0.25 -16.80 4.06
C GLY A 243 -0.30 -15.40 4.70
N VAL A 244 0.79 -14.67 4.52
CA VAL A 244 0.93 -13.27 4.92
C VAL A 244 0.78 -12.36 3.70
N ILE A 245 -0.14 -11.40 3.75
CA ILE A 245 -0.39 -10.46 2.67
C ILE A 245 -0.02 -9.06 3.13
N ALA A 246 0.91 -8.42 2.43
CA ALA A 246 1.39 -7.09 2.76
C ALA A 246 0.83 -6.03 1.79
N PHE A 247 -0.15 -5.24 2.20
CA PHE A 247 -0.62 -4.08 1.42
C PHE A 247 0.23 -2.86 1.74
N VAL A 248 1.04 -2.44 0.78
CA VAL A 248 2.08 -1.43 0.99
C VAL A 248 2.10 -0.42 -0.16
N GLY A 249 2.96 0.59 -0.04
CA GLY A 249 3.32 1.45 -1.16
C GLY A 249 2.55 2.76 -1.21
N CYS A 250 2.39 3.26 -2.43
CA CYS A 250 1.98 4.64 -2.71
C CYS A 250 0.50 4.70 -3.11
N SER A 251 0.00 5.90 -3.44
CA SER A 251 -1.42 6.13 -3.73
C SER A 251 -1.76 6.49 -5.17
N ASN A 252 -1.06 5.89 -6.13
CA ASN A 252 -1.38 6.00 -7.55
C ASN A 252 -2.32 4.85 -7.97
N TYR A 253 -3.47 4.76 -7.28
CA TYR A 253 -4.42 3.67 -7.42
C TYR A 253 -5.33 3.86 -8.65
N PRO A 254 -5.81 2.77 -9.28
CA PRO A 254 -6.99 2.81 -10.15
C PRO A 254 -8.24 3.24 -9.38
N ASP A 255 -8.44 2.61 -8.21
CA ASP A 255 -9.46 2.95 -7.22
C ASP A 255 -8.87 2.79 -5.82
N ILE A 256 -9.11 3.79 -4.96
CA ILE A 256 -8.62 3.81 -3.58
C ILE A 256 -9.34 2.78 -2.70
N GLU A 257 -10.59 2.43 -3.01
CA GLU A 257 -11.39 1.50 -2.23
C GLU A 257 -10.95 0.05 -2.38
N ASP A 258 -10.25 -0.27 -3.48
CA ASP A 258 -9.79 -1.63 -3.78
C ASP A 258 -8.93 -2.20 -2.66
N VAL A 259 -8.12 -1.36 -2.02
CA VAL A 259 -7.24 -1.80 -0.92
C VAL A 259 -8.07 -2.26 0.28
N ALA A 260 -9.08 -1.48 0.68
CA ALA A 260 -9.96 -1.86 1.79
C ALA A 260 -10.74 -3.14 1.48
N ASP A 261 -11.26 -3.28 0.26
CA ASP A 261 -11.98 -4.47 -0.19
C ASP A 261 -11.09 -5.72 -0.15
N MET A 262 -9.86 -5.62 -0.65
CA MET A 262 -8.90 -6.73 -0.60
C MET A 262 -8.52 -7.09 0.84
N VAL A 263 -8.25 -6.11 1.70
CA VAL A 263 -7.94 -6.35 3.12
C VAL A 263 -9.08 -7.11 3.81
N ASP A 264 -10.31 -6.64 3.63
CA ASP A 264 -11.52 -7.20 4.22
C ASP A 264 -11.80 -8.64 3.73
N GLU A 265 -11.60 -8.92 2.44
CA GLU A 265 -11.73 -10.27 1.87
C GLU A 265 -10.69 -11.24 2.46
N PHE A 266 -9.43 -10.84 2.52
CA PHE A 266 -8.35 -11.73 2.96
C PHE A 266 -8.29 -11.93 4.47
N ALA A 267 -8.68 -10.92 5.26
CA ALA A 267 -8.85 -11.08 6.71
C ALA A 267 -9.98 -12.07 7.04
N ARG A 268 -11.13 -12.03 6.33
CA ARG A 268 -12.18 -13.06 6.47
C ARG A 268 -11.69 -14.46 6.14
N ARG A 269 -10.83 -14.56 5.13
CA ARG A 269 -10.22 -15.83 4.68
C ARG A 269 -9.06 -16.29 5.55
N LYS A 270 -8.86 -15.69 6.72
CA LYS A 270 -7.86 -16.11 7.71
C LYS A 270 -6.41 -15.97 7.24
N TYR A 271 -6.15 -15.10 6.26
CA TYR A 271 -4.79 -14.62 6.00
C TYR A 271 -4.36 -13.64 7.08
N ILE A 272 -3.06 -13.50 7.29
CA ILE A 272 -2.49 -12.43 8.11
C ILE A 272 -2.29 -11.23 7.20
N VAL A 273 -2.98 -10.12 7.48
CA VAL A 273 -2.90 -8.91 6.65
C VAL A 273 -2.05 -7.86 7.36
N VAL A 274 -0.98 -7.40 6.71
CA VAL A 274 -0.12 -6.32 7.22
C VAL A 274 -0.14 -5.13 6.26
N LEU A 275 -0.09 -3.91 6.82
CA LEU A 275 -0.17 -2.68 6.07
C LEU A 275 0.91 -1.68 6.47
N THR A 276 1.35 -0.87 5.51
CA THR A 276 2.22 0.30 5.74
C THR A 276 1.88 1.48 4.85
N GLY A 277 2.35 2.66 5.23
CA GLY A 277 2.38 3.83 4.36
C GLY A 277 1.01 4.27 3.86
N CYS A 278 0.92 4.70 2.60
CA CYS A 278 -0.35 5.17 2.03
C CYS A 278 -1.40 4.05 1.96
N ALA A 279 -0.99 2.78 1.79
CA ALA A 279 -1.92 1.65 1.80
C ALA A 279 -2.60 1.49 3.16
N ALA A 280 -1.87 1.66 4.27
CA ALA A 280 -2.43 1.63 5.61
C ALA A 280 -3.48 2.72 5.84
N MET A 281 -3.25 3.92 5.30
CA MET A 281 -4.21 5.02 5.37
C MET A 281 -5.50 4.68 4.64
N VAL A 282 -5.39 4.29 3.37
CA VAL A 282 -6.58 4.11 2.53
C VAL A 282 -7.40 2.88 2.91
N ALA A 283 -6.78 1.85 3.49
CA ALA A 283 -7.52 0.73 4.06
C ALA A 283 -8.47 1.17 5.19
N GLY A 284 -8.15 2.26 5.90
CA GLY A 284 -9.03 2.86 6.91
C GLY A 284 -10.10 3.79 6.33
N MET A 285 -9.94 4.28 5.10
CA MET A 285 -10.83 5.29 4.49
C MET A 285 -12.14 4.71 3.91
N LYS A 286 -12.55 3.53 4.35
CA LYS A 286 -13.82 2.89 3.99
C LYS A 286 -14.45 2.29 5.24
N LYS A 287 -15.73 2.59 5.45
CA LYS A 287 -16.56 1.97 6.48
C LYS A 287 -17.44 0.90 5.84
N ASP A 288 -17.70 -0.16 6.58
CA ASP A 288 -18.70 -1.15 6.21
C ASP A 288 -20.12 -0.68 6.55
N LYS A 289 -21.10 -1.57 6.37
CA LYS A 289 -22.52 -1.29 6.64
C LYS A 289 -22.81 -1.00 8.11
N ASP A 290 -21.94 -1.44 9.02
CA ASP A 290 -22.05 -1.19 10.46
C ASP A 290 -21.25 0.08 10.87
N GLY A 291 -20.74 0.83 9.90
CA GLY A 291 -19.96 2.04 10.14
C GLY A 291 -18.52 1.78 10.61
N LYS A 292 -18.02 0.55 10.52
CA LYS A 292 -16.69 0.15 11.02
C LYS A 292 -15.66 0.12 9.91
N THR A 293 -14.44 0.56 10.21
CA THR A 293 -13.27 0.37 9.35
C THR A 293 -12.70 -1.05 9.49
N VAL A 294 -11.82 -1.46 8.57
CA VAL A 294 -11.10 -2.74 8.69
C VAL A 294 -10.31 -2.87 10.00
N TYR A 295 -9.81 -1.75 10.54
CA TYR A 295 -9.06 -1.74 11.81
C TYR A 295 -9.95 -1.94 13.04
N GLU A 296 -11.23 -1.60 12.95
CA GLU A 296 -12.22 -1.82 14.01
C GLU A 296 -12.85 -3.21 13.91
N LYS A 297 -12.91 -3.77 12.71
CA LYS A 297 -13.51 -5.08 12.43
C LYS A 297 -12.60 -6.25 12.76
N TYR A 298 -11.29 -6.09 12.55
CA TYR A 298 -10.31 -7.19 12.66
C TYR A 298 -9.27 -6.94 13.76
N PRO A 299 -8.82 -8.01 14.45
CA PRO A 299 -7.87 -7.90 15.54
C PRO A 299 -6.48 -7.38 15.09
N PRO A 300 -5.70 -6.77 16.01
CA PRO A 300 -4.34 -6.26 15.77
C PRO A 300 -3.21 -7.28 15.77
N ASP A 301 -3.54 -8.55 15.99
CA ASP A 301 -2.56 -9.60 16.14
C ASP A 301 -1.96 -9.99 14.78
N PHE A 302 -0.67 -10.30 14.75
CA PHE A 302 -0.05 -10.97 13.61
C PHE A 302 -0.44 -12.46 13.63
N ASP A 303 -1.72 -12.73 13.36
CA ASP A 303 -2.33 -14.07 13.35
C ASP A 303 -3.49 -14.16 12.34
N ALA A 304 -4.04 -15.34 12.15
CA ALA A 304 -5.03 -15.68 11.14
C ALA A 304 -6.29 -14.79 11.19
N GLY A 305 -6.43 -13.91 10.19
CA GLY A 305 -7.52 -12.94 10.10
C GLY A 305 -7.26 -11.61 10.81
N GLY A 306 -6.04 -11.39 11.31
CA GLY A 306 -5.59 -10.11 11.83
C GLY A 306 -5.29 -9.10 10.73
N VAL A 307 -5.48 -7.81 11.06
CA VAL A 307 -5.18 -6.67 10.20
C VAL A 307 -4.26 -5.73 10.97
N VAL A 308 -3.02 -5.59 10.52
CA VAL A 308 -1.94 -4.96 11.28
C VAL A 308 -1.37 -3.76 10.53
N ASN A 309 -1.50 -2.55 11.08
CA ASN A 309 -0.71 -1.40 10.62
C ASN A 309 0.68 -1.44 11.25
N VAL A 310 1.70 -1.72 10.46
CA VAL A 310 3.10 -1.83 10.91
C VAL A 310 3.74 -0.45 11.04
N GLY A 311 3.31 0.54 10.25
CA GLY A 311 3.80 1.92 10.31
C GLY A 311 4.01 2.57 8.96
N SER A 312 4.97 3.49 8.88
CA SER A 312 5.29 4.20 7.63
C SER A 312 6.02 3.32 6.61
N CYS A 313 6.40 3.89 5.47
CA CYS A 313 7.08 3.12 4.41
C CYS A 313 8.41 2.50 4.87
N VAL A 314 9.12 3.06 5.85
CA VAL A 314 10.35 2.45 6.38
C VAL A 314 10.06 1.21 7.23
N SER A 315 8.87 1.11 7.81
CA SER A 315 8.41 -0.04 8.58
C SER A 315 8.17 -1.29 7.72
N ASN A 316 8.25 -1.20 6.39
CA ASN A 316 8.30 -2.38 5.51
C ASN A 316 9.45 -3.33 5.86
N ALA A 317 10.53 -2.83 6.46
CA ALA A 317 11.63 -3.65 6.97
C ALA A 317 11.17 -4.65 8.05
N HIS A 318 10.10 -4.34 8.80
CA HIS A 318 9.54 -5.27 9.79
C HIS A 318 8.71 -6.39 9.14
N ILE A 319 8.16 -6.16 7.95
CA ILE A 319 7.40 -7.17 7.20
C ILE A 319 8.35 -8.24 6.67
N THR A 320 9.41 -7.84 5.96
CA THR A 320 10.47 -8.78 5.53
C THR A 320 11.20 -9.36 6.74
N GLY A 321 11.40 -8.55 7.78
CA GLY A 321 11.90 -9.01 9.08
C GLY A 321 11.05 -10.14 9.69
N ALA A 322 9.73 -10.09 9.61
CA ALA A 322 8.86 -11.17 10.08
C ALA A 322 9.09 -12.48 9.30
N ALA A 323 9.22 -12.42 7.98
CA ALA A 323 9.53 -13.60 7.16
C ALA A 323 10.91 -14.19 7.52
N ILE A 324 11.92 -13.34 7.70
CA ILE A 324 13.26 -13.74 8.15
C ILE A 324 13.20 -14.36 9.55
N LYS A 325 12.39 -13.81 10.46
CA LYS A 325 12.22 -14.36 11.81
C LYS A 325 11.47 -15.68 11.82
N ILE A 326 10.56 -15.95 10.89
CA ILE A 326 9.97 -17.30 10.74
C ILE A 326 11.09 -18.29 10.41
N ALA A 327 11.95 -17.99 9.44
CA ALA A 327 13.10 -18.84 9.09
C ALA A 327 14.06 -19.03 10.28
N ASN A 328 14.36 -17.96 11.02
CA ASN A 328 15.30 -18.03 12.14
C ASN A 328 14.73 -18.68 13.41
N ILE A 329 13.52 -18.31 13.83
CA ILE A 329 12.94 -18.76 15.10
C ILE A 329 12.29 -20.13 14.95
N PHE A 330 11.49 -20.33 13.90
CA PHE A 330 10.77 -21.59 13.71
C PHE A 330 11.65 -22.67 13.09
N ALA A 331 12.46 -22.34 12.08
CA ALA A 331 13.37 -23.31 11.44
C ALA A 331 14.80 -23.29 11.99
N ALA A 332 15.06 -22.54 13.08
CA ALA A 332 16.36 -22.47 13.76
C ALA A 332 17.55 -22.10 12.85
N LEU A 333 17.30 -21.40 11.72
CA LEU A 333 18.34 -21.03 10.77
C LEU A 333 19.19 -19.86 11.29
N PRO A 334 20.53 -19.90 11.17
CA PRO A 334 21.39 -18.83 11.66
C PRO A 334 21.32 -17.58 10.77
N LEU A 335 21.16 -16.39 11.35
CA LEU A 335 20.97 -15.13 10.60
C LEU A 335 22.26 -14.53 10.01
N ARG A 336 23.38 -14.63 10.74
CA ARG A 336 24.58 -13.84 10.45
C ARG A 336 25.17 -14.25 9.10
N ALA A 337 25.27 -13.28 8.18
CA ALA A 337 25.84 -13.46 6.83
C ALA A 337 25.21 -14.61 6.02
N ASN A 338 23.94 -14.93 6.27
CA ASN A 338 23.29 -16.14 5.72
C ASN A 338 22.06 -15.84 4.85
N TYR A 339 22.10 -14.72 4.13
CA TYR A 339 20.91 -14.20 3.44
C TYR A 339 20.34 -15.17 2.41
N GLU A 340 21.18 -15.90 1.68
CA GLU A 340 20.76 -16.83 0.64
C GLU A 340 19.93 -18.00 1.19
N VAL A 341 20.36 -18.59 2.32
CA VAL A 341 19.59 -19.63 3.04
C VAL A 341 18.25 -19.09 3.53
N MET A 342 18.21 -17.85 4.04
CA MET A 342 16.95 -17.22 4.47
C MET A 342 15.99 -17.02 3.30
N ALA A 343 16.49 -16.50 2.18
CA ALA A 343 15.69 -16.28 0.98
C ALA A 343 15.19 -17.59 0.38
N ASP A 344 16.03 -18.62 0.32
CA ASP A 344 15.66 -19.96 -0.14
C ASP A 344 14.57 -20.58 0.75
N TYR A 345 14.71 -20.48 2.08
CA TYR A 345 13.69 -20.93 3.01
C TYR A 345 12.36 -20.21 2.78
N VAL A 346 12.38 -18.87 2.72
CA VAL A 346 11.17 -18.06 2.51
C VAL A 346 10.50 -18.40 1.18
N LEU A 347 11.27 -18.50 0.09
CA LEU A 347 10.77 -18.84 -1.24
C LEU A 347 10.08 -20.21 -1.28
N ASN A 348 10.63 -21.21 -0.60
CA ASN A 348 10.12 -22.58 -0.66
C ASN A 348 9.05 -22.90 0.38
N ARG A 349 8.98 -22.15 1.49
CA ARG A 349 8.24 -22.56 2.70
C ARG A 349 7.32 -21.50 3.28
N VAL A 350 7.57 -20.21 3.06
CA VAL A 350 6.78 -19.14 3.68
C VAL A 350 5.79 -18.57 2.66
N GLY A 351 4.51 -18.95 2.80
CA GLY A 351 3.43 -18.40 1.97
C GLY A 351 3.22 -16.91 2.25
N ALA A 352 3.68 -16.06 1.34
CA ALA A 352 3.56 -14.62 1.48
C ALA A 352 3.46 -13.93 0.11
N VAL A 353 2.83 -12.76 0.08
CA VAL A 353 2.76 -11.90 -1.11
C VAL A 353 2.66 -10.43 -0.71
N GLY A 354 3.43 -9.57 -1.37
CA GLY A 354 3.28 -8.12 -1.28
C GLY A 354 2.28 -7.61 -2.32
N VAL A 355 1.50 -6.58 -1.97
CA VAL A 355 0.57 -5.91 -2.86
C VAL A 355 0.84 -4.41 -2.80
N ALA A 356 1.43 -3.86 -3.87
CA ALA A 356 1.66 -2.43 -4.03
C ALA A 356 0.72 -1.86 -5.10
N TRP A 357 -0.57 -1.80 -4.76
CA TRP A 357 -1.66 -1.48 -5.70
C TRP A 357 -1.54 -0.08 -6.33
N GLY A 358 -0.99 0.88 -5.59
CA GLY A 358 -0.82 2.26 -6.06
C GLY A 358 0.64 2.68 -6.22
N ALA A 359 1.57 1.75 -6.48
CA ALA A 359 2.99 2.08 -6.55
C ALA A 359 3.31 3.15 -7.61
N MET A 360 4.13 4.14 -7.24
CA MET A 360 4.64 5.16 -8.17
C MET A 360 6.11 5.57 -7.93
N SER A 361 6.58 5.53 -6.68
CA SER A 361 7.90 6.04 -6.31
C SER A 361 9.02 5.01 -6.54
N GLN A 362 10.25 5.49 -6.75
CA GLN A 362 11.45 4.63 -6.74
C GLN A 362 11.63 3.86 -5.42
N LYS A 363 11.09 4.40 -4.31
CA LYS A 363 11.00 3.69 -3.02
C LYS A 363 10.16 2.42 -3.13
N ALA A 364 9.01 2.47 -3.78
CA ALA A 364 8.18 1.28 -3.98
C ALA A 364 8.90 0.21 -4.83
N ALA A 365 9.62 0.63 -5.88
CA ALA A 365 10.41 -0.29 -6.70
C ALA A 365 11.54 -0.98 -5.91
N SER A 366 12.25 -0.24 -5.05
CA SER A 366 13.32 -0.81 -4.20
C SER A 366 12.76 -1.72 -3.10
N ILE A 367 11.66 -1.34 -2.45
CA ILE A 367 10.95 -2.19 -1.47
C ILE A 367 10.50 -3.50 -2.12
N GLY A 368 9.85 -3.43 -3.29
CA GLY A 368 9.41 -4.62 -4.03
C GLY A 368 10.59 -5.51 -4.44
N THR A 369 11.67 -4.91 -4.93
CA THR A 369 12.90 -5.64 -5.26
C THR A 369 13.53 -6.32 -4.03
N GLY A 370 13.49 -5.67 -2.86
CA GLY A 370 13.93 -6.25 -1.61
C GLY A 370 13.10 -7.48 -1.19
N CYS A 371 11.78 -7.43 -1.36
CA CYS A 371 10.90 -8.58 -1.17
C CYS A 371 11.22 -9.71 -2.14
N ASN A 372 11.40 -9.41 -3.44
CA ASN A 372 11.72 -10.40 -4.45
C ASN A 372 13.05 -11.11 -4.18
N ARG A 373 14.05 -10.35 -3.72
CA ARG A 373 15.35 -10.90 -3.34
C ARG A 373 15.25 -11.89 -2.17
N LEU A 374 14.25 -11.73 -1.30
CA LEU A 374 13.94 -12.65 -0.20
C LEU A 374 12.99 -13.80 -0.62
N GLY A 375 12.67 -13.93 -1.92
CA GLY A 375 11.73 -14.96 -2.39
C GLY A 375 10.26 -14.64 -2.15
N ILE A 376 9.93 -13.39 -1.83
CA ILE A 376 8.54 -12.94 -1.64
C ILE A 376 8.03 -12.33 -2.95
N PRO A 377 6.96 -12.88 -3.54
CA PRO A 377 6.34 -12.34 -4.73
C PRO A 377 5.61 -11.02 -4.43
N VAL A 378 5.54 -10.14 -5.43
CA VAL A 378 4.89 -8.82 -5.33
C VAL A 378 3.93 -8.64 -6.50
N ILE A 379 2.68 -8.34 -6.17
CA ILE A 379 1.66 -7.85 -7.09
C ILE A 379 1.71 -6.33 -7.09
N LEU A 380 1.78 -5.75 -8.28
CA LEU A 380 1.84 -4.32 -8.53
C LEU A 380 0.55 -3.89 -9.26
N GLY A 381 0.00 -2.72 -8.93
CA GLY A 381 -1.13 -2.20 -9.70
C GLY A 381 -0.73 -1.73 -11.10
N PRO A 382 -1.70 -1.41 -11.98
CA PRO A 382 -1.49 -1.29 -13.42
C PRO A 382 -0.46 -0.22 -13.82
N HIS A 383 -0.44 0.92 -13.12
CA HIS A 383 0.53 1.98 -13.41
C HIS A 383 1.99 1.56 -13.19
N SER A 384 2.23 0.48 -12.45
CA SER A 384 3.57 -0.04 -12.18
C SER A 384 4.22 -0.69 -13.39
N ALA A 385 3.48 -0.95 -14.47
CA ALA A 385 4.08 -1.30 -15.77
C ALA A 385 5.14 -0.28 -16.21
N LYS A 386 5.03 0.97 -15.75
CA LYS A 386 5.99 2.06 -15.98
C LYS A 386 7.37 1.84 -15.32
N TYR A 387 7.52 0.86 -14.42
CA TYR A 387 8.84 0.45 -13.89
C TYR A 387 9.65 -0.42 -14.84
N ARG A 388 9.08 -0.83 -15.99
CA ARG A 388 9.76 -1.46 -17.14
C ARG A 388 10.24 -2.91 -16.97
N ARG A 389 10.43 -3.41 -15.74
CA ARG A 389 10.92 -4.78 -15.51
C ARG A 389 10.01 -5.56 -14.57
N LEU A 390 9.65 -6.76 -14.99
CA LEU A 390 8.86 -7.75 -14.24
C LEU A 390 9.62 -9.07 -14.17
N TYR A 391 9.18 -9.95 -13.27
CA TYR A 391 9.76 -11.28 -13.06
C TYR A 391 8.63 -12.30 -13.20
N LEU A 392 8.36 -12.61 -14.46
CA LEU A 392 7.27 -13.47 -14.87
C LEU A 392 7.80 -14.85 -15.23
N SER A 393 6.95 -15.83 -15.04
CA SER A 393 7.18 -17.22 -15.39
C SER A 393 6.39 -17.53 -16.66
N ARG A 394 6.93 -18.44 -17.48
CA ARG A 394 6.25 -19.09 -18.60
C ARG A 394 5.70 -20.46 -18.22
N LYS A 395 5.41 -20.66 -16.93
CA LYS A 395 4.88 -21.87 -16.32
C LYS A 395 5.71 -23.08 -16.74
N GLU A 396 5.10 -24.05 -17.41
CA GLU A 396 5.72 -25.33 -17.79
C GLU A 396 6.95 -25.17 -18.70
N GLU A 397 7.13 -24.03 -19.38
CA GLU A 397 8.31 -23.77 -20.21
C GLU A 397 9.57 -23.38 -19.41
N ASP A 398 9.43 -23.01 -18.15
CA ASP A 398 10.55 -22.60 -17.30
C ASP A 398 11.09 -23.77 -16.44
N ASP A 399 12.25 -23.55 -15.84
CA ASP A 399 12.94 -24.54 -15.01
C ASP A 399 12.41 -24.54 -13.56
N TRP A 400 11.77 -25.64 -13.17
CA TRP A 400 11.24 -25.86 -11.80
C TRP A 400 12.01 -26.93 -11.02
N ARG A 401 13.24 -27.23 -11.45
CA ARG A 401 14.10 -28.14 -10.71
C ARG A 401 14.50 -27.55 -9.37
N VAL A 402 14.47 -28.40 -8.35
CA VAL A 402 14.96 -28.11 -7.00
C VAL A 402 15.67 -29.34 -6.46
N MET A 403 16.57 -29.13 -5.51
CA MET A 403 17.22 -30.18 -4.76
C MET A 403 16.28 -30.60 -3.63
N ASP A 404 16.04 -31.90 -3.48
CA ASP A 404 15.56 -32.45 -2.21
C ASP A 404 16.77 -32.61 -1.30
N ALA A 405 17.02 -31.64 -0.41
CA ALA A 405 18.26 -31.64 0.36
C ALA A 405 18.40 -32.85 1.30
N ARG A 406 17.29 -33.51 1.70
CA ARG A 406 17.35 -34.73 2.51
C ARG A 406 17.82 -35.94 1.69
N LYS A 407 17.40 -36.03 0.44
CA LYS A 407 17.79 -37.13 -0.48
C LYS A 407 19.05 -36.81 -1.27
N ARG A 408 19.43 -35.53 -1.35
CA ARG A 408 20.52 -35.00 -2.17
C ARG A 408 20.34 -35.30 -3.66
N GLU A 409 19.09 -35.22 -4.12
CA GLU A 409 18.69 -35.48 -5.50
C GLU A 409 18.00 -34.26 -6.11
N ILE A 410 18.27 -33.98 -7.39
CA ILE A 410 17.56 -32.95 -8.15
C ILE A 410 16.24 -33.54 -8.64
N VAL A 411 15.14 -32.85 -8.32
CA VAL A 411 13.78 -33.22 -8.70
C VAL A 411 13.16 -32.06 -9.48
N ASP A 412 12.61 -32.35 -10.65
CA ASP A 412 11.76 -31.40 -11.37
C ASP A 412 10.33 -31.46 -10.80
N THR A 413 9.88 -30.39 -10.15
CA THR A 413 8.52 -30.36 -9.62
C THR A 413 7.49 -30.07 -10.70
N GLY A 414 7.86 -29.34 -11.76
CA GLY A 414 6.93 -28.69 -12.68
C GLY A 414 5.88 -27.80 -11.99
N GLU A 415 6.11 -27.42 -10.72
CA GLU A 415 5.18 -26.62 -9.90
C GLU A 415 5.68 -25.17 -9.83
N PRO A 416 5.00 -24.21 -10.49
CA PRO A 416 5.36 -22.80 -10.46
C PRO A 416 4.87 -22.11 -9.18
N SER A 417 5.47 -22.45 -8.03
CA SER A 417 5.09 -21.89 -6.73
C SER A 417 6.26 -21.18 -6.02
N PRO A 418 6.21 -19.83 -5.86
CA PRO A 418 5.28 -18.89 -6.51
C PRO A 418 5.54 -18.78 -8.02
N GLU A 419 4.49 -18.48 -8.81
CA GLU A 419 4.62 -18.40 -10.27
C GLU A 419 5.41 -17.16 -10.72
N HIS A 420 5.13 -16.01 -10.12
CA HIS A 420 5.80 -14.76 -10.45
C HIS A 420 6.45 -14.18 -9.21
N LEU A 421 7.57 -13.48 -9.38
CA LEU A 421 8.14 -12.66 -8.31
C LEU A 421 7.67 -11.20 -8.42
N ALA A 422 7.48 -10.66 -9.63
CA ALA A 422 6.97 -9.31 -9.83
C ALA A 422 5.93 -9.32 -10.95
N TYR A 423 4.67 -9.12 -10.60
CA TYR A 423 3.53 -9.22 -11.50
C TYR A 423 2.69 -7.94 -11.47
N VAL A 424 2.41 -7.37 -12.64
CA VAL A 424 1.48 -6.24 -12.76
C VAL A 424 0.09 -6.77 -13.00
N CYS A 425 -0.84 -6.35 -12.16
CA CYS A 425 -2.24 -6.74 -12.23
C CYS A 425 -3.11 -5.53 -12.57
N GLU A 426 -4.06 -5.74 -13.48
CA GLU A 426 -4.89 -4.68 -14.05
C GLU A 426 -6.08 -4.30 -13.17
N THR A 427 -6.77 -5.30 -12.62
CA THR A 427 -8.01 -5.12 -11.86
C THR A 427 -7.93 -5.79 -10.48
N LYS A 428 -8.73 -5.29 -9.54
CA LYS A 428 -8.87 -5.89 -8.21
C LYS A 428 -9.31 -7.35 -8.31
N GLU A 429 -10.22 -7.67 -9.22
CA GLU A 429 -10.78 -9.01 -9.41
C GLU A 429 -9.67 -10.01 -9.78
N LYS A 430 -8.76 -9.64 -10.69
CA LYS A 430 -7.58 -10.45 -11.02
C LYS A 430 -6.61 -10.52 -9.84
N ALA A 431 -6.43 -9.42 -9.09
CA ALA A 431 -5.55 -9.40 -7.92
C ALA A 431 -6.05 -10.33 -6.81
N MET A 432 -7.36 -10.33 -6.54
CA MET A 432 -8.04 -11.24 -5.61
C MET A 432 -7.77 -12.71 -5.93
N VAL A 433 -7.61 -13.07 -7.21
CA VAL A 433 -7.29 -14.43 -7.63
C VAL A 433 -5.79 -14.73 -7.55
N MET A 434 -4.94 -13.75 -7.88
CA MET A 434 -3.49 -13.93 -7.88
C MET A 434 -2.87 -13.98 -6.48
N ILE A 435 -3.42 -13.24 -5.51
CA ILE A 435 -2.96 -13.24 -4.12
C ILE A 435 -2.88 -14.66 -3.52
N PRO A 436 -3.96 -15.47 -3.48
CA PRO A 436 -3.92 -16.81 -2.90
C PRO A 436 -3.00 -17.75 -3.70
N LYS A 437 -2.96 -17.60 -5.04
CA LYS A 437 -2.10 -18.40 -5.92
C LYS A 437 -0.62 -18.17 -5.61
N LEU A 438 -0.21 -16.91 -5.48
CA LEU A 438 1.18 -16.54 -5.16
C LEU A 438 1.57 -16.83 -3.70
N CYS A 439 0.63 -17.24 -2.84
CA CYS A 439 0.92 -17.76 -1.49
C CYS A 439 1.18 -19.27 -1.44
N ILE A 440 0.92 -20.01 -2.53
CA ILE A 440 1.21 -21.47 -2.61
C ILE A 440 2.73 -21.68 -2.59
N ARG A 441 3.18 -22.70 -1.86
CA ARG A 441 4.61 -23.02 -1.69
C ARG A 441 4.85 -24.52 -1.86
N LYS A 442 6.02 -24.89 -2.38
CA LYS A 442 6.41 -26.29 -2.64
C LYS A 442 6.27 -27.18 -1.39
N ASN A 443 6.61 -26.62 -0.23
CA ASN A 443 6.60 -27.35 1.05
C ASN A 443 5.23 -27.39 1.76
N ASP A 444 4.14 -26.88 1.16
CA ASP A 444 2.82 -26.94 1.79
C ASP A 444 2.46 -28.40 2.13
N THR A 445 1.94 -28.65 3.34
CA THR A 445 1.37 -29.97 3.67
C THR A 445 0.11 -30.23 2.82
N PRO A 446 -0.39 -31.47 2.69
CA PRO A 446 -1.64 -31.70 1.97
C PRO A 446 -2.82 -30.88 2.52
N GLN A 447 -2.91 -30.76 3.86
CA GLN A 447 -3.93 -29.93 4.49
C GLN A 447 -3.76 -28.45 4.13
N GLY A 448 -2.53 -27.92 4.25
CA GLY A 448 -2.26 -26.53 3.91
C GLY A 448 -2.48 -26.21 2.43
N ARG A 449 -2.04 -27.12 1.54
CA ARG A 449 -2.27 -27.03 0.10
C ARG A 449 -3.75 -27.02 -0.23
N ALA A 450 -4.54 -27.90 0.40
CA ALA A 450 -5.99 -27.91 0.23
C ALA A 450 -6.65 -26.60 0.68
N ILE A 451 -6.19 -25.98 1.77
CA ILE A 451 -6.69 -24.67 2.20
C ILE A 451 -6.36 -23.57 1.16
N LYS A 452 -5.11 -23.50 0.70
CA LYS A 452 -4.69 -22.49 -0.28
C LYS A 452 -5.39 -22.67 -1.63
N LEU A 453 -5.50 -23.92 -2.12
CA LEU A 453 -6.24 -24.25 -3.34
C LEU A 453 -7.73 -23.95 -3.19
N ASN A 454 -8.33 -24.15 -2.02
CA ASN A 454 -9.72 -23.75 -1.78
C ASN A 454 -9.91 -22.25 -1.98
N HIS A 455 -9.00 -21.43 -1.44
CA HIS A 455 -9.06 -19.98 -1.64
C HIS A 455 -8.84 -19.61 -3.10
N TYR A 456 -7.86 -20.21 -3.78
CA TYR A 456 -7.58 -19.95 -5.18
C TYR A 456 -8.79 -20.30 -6.08
N ILE A 457 -9.33 -21.52 -5.98
CA ILE A 457 -10.48 -21.99 -6.76
C ILE A 457 -11.72 -21.14 -6.45
N SER A 458 -12.00 -20.87 -5.17
CA SER A 458 -13.20 -20.10 -4.80
C SER A 458 -13.16 -18.65 -5.30
N LEU A 459 -12.00 -18.00 -5.25
CA LEU A 459 -11.83 -16.64 -5.76
C LEU A 459 -11.82 -16.62 -7.29
N TYR A 460 -11.22 -17.62 -7.93
CA TYR A 460 -11.31 -17.79 -9.37
C TYR A 460 -12.77 -17.94 -9.81
N LYS A 461 -13.55 -18.81 -9.14
CA LYS A 461 -14.97 -19.01 -9.43
C LYS A 461 -15.80 -17.73 -9.24
N LYS A 462 -15.48 -16.96 -8.19
CA LYS A 462 -16.17 -15.69 -7.88
C LYS A 462 -15.92 -14.61 -8.92
N TYR A 463 -14.70 -14.51 -9.46
CA TYR A 463 -14.26 -13.35 -10.24
C TYR A 463 -13.97 -13.63 -11.72
N MET A 464 -13.59 -14.86 -12.08
CA MET A 464 -13.20 -15.27 -13.44
C MET A 464 -14.24 -16.18 -14.12
N GLY A 465 -15.26 -16.67 -13.40
CA GLY A 465 -16.36 -17.48 -13.94
C GLY A 465 -16.46 -18.90 -13.33
N GLY A 466 -17.54 -19.63 -13.62
CA GLY A 466 -17.94 -20.85 -12.88
C GLY A 466 -17.04 -22.10 -12.98
N GLY A 467 -15.92 -22.07 -13.67
CA GLY A 467 -15.01 -23.21 -13.89
C GLY A 467 -13.89 -23.33 -12.84
N LEU A 468 -13.05 -24.36 -13.00
CA LEU A 468 -11.77 -24.48 -12.28
C LEU A 468 -10.70 -23.59 -12.94
N PRO A 469 -9.67 -23.16 -12.19
CA PRO A 469 -8.51 -22.51 -12.78
C PRO A 469 -7.83 -23.42 -13.83
N GLU A 470 -7.48 -22.86 -14.98
CA GLU A 470 -6.93 -23.61 -16.13
C GLU A 470 -5.60 -24.31 -15.82
N ASP A 471 -4.85 -23.78 -14.86
CA ASP A 471 -3.55 -24.30 -14.42
C ASP A 471 -3.60 -24.96 -13.03
N LEU A 472 -4.79 -25.33 -12.56
CA LEU A 472 -4.97 -25.99 -11.26
C LEU A 472 -4.09 -27.26 -11.13
N HIS A 473 -3.94 -28.00 -12.22
CA HIS A 473 -3.16 -29.23 -12.28
C HIS A 473 -1.67 -29.05 -11.96
N LEU A 474 -1.13 -27.85 -12.15
CA LEU A 474 0.26 -27.52 -11.79
C LEU A 474 0.48 -27.43 -10.28
N PHE A 475 -0.59 -27.22 -9.50
CA PHE A 475 -0.52 -27.02 -8.05
C PHE A 475 -1.11 -28.19 -7.23
N VAL A 476 -1.69 -29.19 -7.89
CA VAL A 476 -2.12 -30.44 -7.25
C VAL A 476 -0.99 -31.46 -7.43
N ARG A 477 -0.41 -31.94 -6.33
CA ARG A 477 0.64 -32.98 -6.38
C ARG A 477 0.04 -34.36 -6.19
N ARG A 478 -0.95 -34.47 -5.32
CA ARG A 478 -1.67 -35.73 -5.03
C ARG A 478 -3.11 -35.47 -4.63
N ASP A 479 -3.93 -36.51 -4.61
CA ASP A 479 -5.37 -36.42 -4.28
C ASP A 479 -5.67 -35.73 -2.93
N ALA A 480 -4.77 -35.87 -1.96
CA ALA A 480 -4.90 -35.26 -0.64
C ALA A 480 -4.75 -33.73 -0.65
N ASP A 481 -4.16 -33.14 -1.70
CA ASP A 481 -4.07 -31.69 -1.87
C ASP A 481 -5.41 -31.08 -2.32
N ILE A 482 -6.34 -31.88 -2.84
CA ILE A 482 -7.57 -31.38 -3.44
C ILE A 482 -8.55 -30.96 -2.34
N PRO A 483 -9.06 -29.71 -2.35
CA PRO A 483 -10.02 -29.25 -1.36
C PRO A 483 -11.30 -30.09 -1.37
N LEU A 484 -11.82 -30.44 -0.19
CA LEU A 484 -12.99 -31.31 -0.05
C LEU A 484 -14.20 -30.82 -0.87
N VAL A 485 -14.47 -29.51 -0.82
CA VAL A 485 -15.61 -28.87 -1.51
C VAL A 485 -15.54 -29.03 -3.03
N TYR A 486 -14.33 -28.99 -3.60
CA TYR A 486 -14.10 -29.06 -5.05
C TYR A 486 -13.62 -30.44 -5.51
N LYS A 487 -13.59 -31.44 -4.62
CA LYS A 487 -12.91 -32.71 -4.86
C LYS A 487 -13.47 -33.50 -6.04
N LYS A 488 -14.80 -33.54 -6.18
CA LYS A 488 -15.47 -34.23 -7.27
C LYS A 488 -15.13 -33.59 -8.62
N GLU A 489 -15.27 -32.26 -8.72
CA GLU A 489 -15.03 -31.48 -9.93
C GLU A 489 -13.56 -31.55 -10.36
N ALA A 490 -12.63 -31.32 -9.42
CA ALA A 490 -11.20 -31.34 -9.69
C ALA A 490 -10.70 -32.72 -10.12
N ARG A 491 -11.20 -33.81 -9.54
CA ARG A 491 -10.83 -35.17 -9.97
C ARG A 491 -11.25 -35.49 -11.40
N VAL A 492 -12.45 -35.03 -11.81
CA VAL A 492 -12.93 -35.21 -13.18
C VAL A 492 -11.98 -34.48 -14.14
N TYR A 493 -11.73 -33.20 -13.89
CA TYR A 493 -10.80 -32.39 -14.67
C TYR A 493 -9.39 -33.00 -14.76
N LEU A 494 -8.80 -33.39 -13.62
CA LEU A 494 -7.46 -33.99 -13.60
C LEU A 494 -7.40 -35.30 -14.39
N LYS A 495 -8.47 -36.10 -14.36
CA LYS A 495 -8.55 -37.34 -15.15
C LYS A 495 -8.66 -37.05 -16.66
N GLU A 496 -9.45 -36.04 -17.04
CA GLU A 496 -9.64 -35.65 -18.45
C GLU A 496 -8.32 -35.19 -19.11
N ILE A 497 -7.48 -34.48 -18.37
CA ILE A 497 -6.17 -34.03 -18.87
C ILE A 497 -5.05 -35.09 -18.71
N GLY A 498 -5.36 -36.29 -18.21
CA GLY A 498 -4.38 -37.36 -18.02
C GLY A 498 -3.34 -37.09 -16.92
N TRP A 499 -3.63 -36.21 -15.96
CA TRP A 499 -2.71 -35.84 -14.90
C TRP A 499 -2.30 -37.04 -14.05
N GLN A 500 -1.00 -37.08 -13.67
CA GLN A 500 -0.43 -38.13 -12.84
C GLN A 500 0.03 -37.56 -11.50
N PRO A 501 -0.22 -38.27 -10.37
CA PRO A 501 0.29 -37.86 -9.07
C PRO A 501 1.81 -37.76 -9.05
N LYS A 502 2.32 -36.75 -8.33
CA LYS A 502 3.73 -36.55 -8.04
C LYS A 502 3.94 -36.55 -6.53
N GLU A 503 5.02 -37.17 -6.06
CA GLU A 503 5.38 -37.11 -4.65
C GLU A 503 5.88 -35.70 -4.30
N PRO A 504 5.40 -35.10 -3.19
CA PRO A 504 5.94 -33.83 -2.71
C PRO A 504 7.43 -33.95 -2.36
N VAL A 505 8.20 -32.90 -2.69
CA VAL A 505 9.62 -32.80 -2.29
C VAL A 505 9.69 -32.57 -0.79
N GLY A 506 10.53 -33.35 -0.09
CA GLY A 506 10.60 -33.30 1.38
C GLY A 506 11.27 -32.03 1.90
N LEU A 507 12.43 -31.68 1.35
CA LEU A 507 13.17 -30.45 1.67
C LEU A 507 13.59 -29.73 0.38
N PRO A 508 12.67 -29.02 -0.30
CA PRO A 508 12.99 -28.31 -1.54
C PRO A 508 13.91 -27.13 -1.26
N THR A 509 14.99 -27.02 -2.04
CA THR A 509 15.94 -25.90 -2.01
C THR A 509 16.53 -25.62 -3.40
N PHE A 510 16.85 -24.36 -3.66
CA PHE A 510 17.64 -23.93 -4.82
C PHE A 510 19.15 -24.04 -4.57
N ILE A 511 19.57 -24.15 -3.31
CA ILE A 511 20.97 -24.35 -2.93
C ILE A 511 21.39 -25.76 -3.35
N GLY A 512 22.48 -25.87 -4.11
CA GLY A 512 22.91 -27.14 -4.71
C GLY A 512 22.15 -27.53 -5.99
N THR A 513 21.08 -26.81 -6.37
CA THR A 513 20.44 -26.93 -7.68
C THR A 513 21.16 -26.07 -8.72
N TYR A 514 21.53 -24.84 -8.32
CA TYR A 514 22.25 -23.87 -9.15
C TYR A 514 23.57 -23.47 -8.50
N SER A 515 24.45 -22.83 -9.27
CA SER A 515 25.76 -22.37 -8.80
C SER A 515 25.61 -21.42 -7.60
N THR A 516 26.17 -21.82 -6.46
CA THR A 516 26.15 -21.08 -5.20
C THR A 516 27.43 -21.31 -4.40
N LYS A 517 27.75 -20.36 -3.50
CA LYS A 517 28.83 -20.50 -2.51
C LYS A 517 28.38 -21.15 -1.21
N VAL A 518 27.07 -21.34 -1.03
CA VAL A 518 26.48 -21.92 0.18
C VAL A 518 26.51 -23.45 0.09
N PRO A 519 27.05 -24.17 1.09
CA PRO A 519 27.01 -25.63 1.08
C PRO A 519 25.57 -26.13 1.30
N LEU A 520 25.22 -27.25 0.67
CA LEU A 520 23.89 -27.87 0.82
C LEU A 520 23.55 -28.18 2.29
N ASP A 521 24.56 -28.54 3.10
CA ASP A 521 24.36 -28.83 4.53
C ASP A 521 23.88 -27.60 5.33
N ALA A 522 23.99 -26.38 4.78
CA ALA A 522 23.48 -25.17 5.42
C ALA A 522 21.94 -25.05 5.40
N VAL A 523 21.24 -25.93 4.68
CA VAL A 523 19.76 -26.00 4.69
C VAL A 523 19.22 -27.26 5.37
N ILE A 524 20.10 -28.19 5.78
CA ILE A 524 19.73 -29.45 6.42
C ILE A 524 19.87 -29.28 7.93
N HIS A 525 18.75 -29.24 8.64
CA HIS A 525 18.69 -29.11 10.09
C HIS A 525 17.80 -30.17 10.73
#